data_AF-A0A843EL03-F1
#
_entry.id   AF-A0A843EL03-F1
#
_cell.length_a   1.000
_cell.length_b   1.000
_cell.length_c   1.000
_cell.angle_alpha   90.00
_cell.angle_beta   90.00
_cell.angle_gamma   90.00
#
_symmetry.space_group_name_H-M   'P 1'
#
loop_
_entity.id
_entity.type
_entity.pdbx_description
1 polymer ?
#
loop_
_entity_poly.entity_id
_entity_poly.type
_entity_poly.pdbx_seq_one_letter_code
_entity_poly.pdbx_strand_id
1 'polypeptide(L)' 'MPDLPIATIGGGTRLETANEGLQIIDCAGSGKVNKFAEIVISTVMAGELSLIAAISAGHLAKAHQELGR' A
#
# COMPACT_ATOMS: atom_id res chain seq x y z
N MET A 1 3.58 -11.30 -5.52
CA MET A 1 4.80 -10.53 -5.79
C MET A 1 5.98 -11.35 -5.23
N PRO A 2 6.85 -11.89 -6.09
CA PRO A 2 7.85 -12.89 -5.68
C PRO A 2 9.04 -12.31 -4.89
N ASP A 3 9.30 -11.01 -5.02
CA ASP A 3 10.34 -10.30 -4.28
C ASP A 3 9.73 -9.07 -3.59
N LEU A 4 9.67 -9.11 -2.25
CA LEU A 4 9.08 -8.07 -1.41
C LEU A 4 9.88 -7.92 -0.11
N PRO A 5 11.02 -7.20 -0.13
CA PRO A 5 11.80 -6.95 1.08
C PRO A 5 11.07 -5.96 1.99
N ILE A 6 10.48 -6.48 3.07
CA ILE A 6 9.71 -5.70 4.06
C ILE A 6 10.00 -6.15 5.48
N ALA A 7 9.72 -5.28 6.46
CA ALA A 7 9.87 -5.57 7.87
C ALA A 7 8.84 -4.80 8.70
N THR A 8 8.46 -5.36 9.85
CA THR A 8 7.63 -4.70 10.88
C THR A 8 8.42 -4.38 12.16
N ILE A 9 9.71 -4.71 12.17
CA ILE A 9 10.68 -4.44 13.24
C ILE A 9 12.05 -4.07 12.64
N GLY A 10 12.80 -3.23 13.35
CA GLY A 10 14.18 -2.87 13.00
C GLY A 10 14.28 -1.77 11.92
N GLY A 11 15.51 -1.30 11.72
CA GLY A 11 15.81 -0.24 10.73
C GLY A 11 14.88 0.98 10.88
N GLY A 12 14.27 1.38 9.75
CA GLY A 12 13.37 2.53 9.67
C GLY A 12 12.03 2.37 10.39
N THR A 13 11.60 1.15 10.78
CA THR A 13 10.32 0.95 11.49
C THR A 13 10.34 1.49 12.93
N ARG A 14 11.51 1.95 13.39
CA ARG A 14 11.73 2.58 14.71
C ARG A 14 11.52 4.10 14.68
N LEU A 15 11.47 4.71 13.50
CA LEU A 15 11.13 6.13 13.37
C LEU A 15 9.67 6.34 13.77
N GLU A 16 9.37 7.40 14.52
CA GLU A 16 8.04 7.65 15.09
C GLU A 16 6.93 7.56 14.03
N THR A 17 7.04 8.32 12.95
CA THR A 17 6.00 8.37 11.89
C THR A 17 5.81 7.03 11.18
N ALA A 18 6.90 6.30 10.91
CA ALA A 18 6.82 4.97 10.31
C ALA A 18 6.19 3.96 11.28
N ASN A 19 6.50 4.06 12.57
CA ASN A 19 5.91 3.20 13.60
C ASN A 19 4.41 3.48 13.77
N GLU A 20 4.01 4.75 13.83
CA GLU A 20 2.61 5.17 13.87
C GLU A 20 1.84 4.67 12.64
N GLY A 21 2.42 4.78 11.45
CA GLY A 21 1.84 4.20 10.23
C GLY A 21 1.59 2.70 10.35
N LEU A 22 2.57 1.95 10.87
CA LEU A 22 2.41 0.52 11.16
C LEU A 22 1.38 0.24 12.26
N GLN A 23 1.20 1.13 13.23
CA GLN A 23 0.18 0.99 14.27
C GLN A 23 -1.23 1.19 13.72
N ILE A 24 -1.44 2.16 12.82
CA ILE A 24 -2.75 2.43 12.17
C ILE A 24 -3.29 1.19 11.47
N ILE A 25 -2.42 0.43 10.81
CA ILE A 25 -2.78 -0.81 10.09
C ILE A 25 -2.56 -2.08 10.94
N ASP A 26 -2.33 -1.92 12.23
CA ASP A 26 -2.09 -3.00 13.20
C ASP A 26 -1.03 -4.00 12.71
N CYS A 27 0.11 -3.47 12.26
CA CYS A 27 1.28 -4.21 11.79
C CYS A 27 2.57 -3.85 12.55
N ALA A 28 2.53 -2.99 13.56
CA ALA A 28 3.71 -2.66 14.36
C ALA A 28 4.14 -3.85 15.25
N GLY A 29 5.43 -4.18 15.23
CA GLY A 29 6.04 -5.17 16.12
C GLY A 29 6.29 -6.55 15.50
N SER A 30 6.75 -7.48 16.33
CA SER A 30 7.14 -8.83 15.91
C SER A 30 5.94 -9.68 15.49
N GLY A 31 6.15 -10.63 14.58
CA GLY A 31 5.13 -11.57 14.13
C GLY A 31 4.08 -10.99 13.17
N LYS A 32 4.19 -9.72 12.77
CA LYS A 32 3.20 -9.04 11.93
C LYS A 32 3.61 -8.87 10.45
N VAL A 33 4.81 -9.34 10.07
CA VAL A 33 5.34 -9.15 8.70
C VAL A 33 4.46 -9.78 7.62
N ASN A 34 3.85 -10.94 7.87
CA ASN A 34 2.96 -11.59 6.90
C ASN A 34 1.67 -10.79 6.69
N LYS A 35 1.05 -10.30 7.77
CA LYS A 35 -0.12 -9.40 7.69
C LYS A 35 0.22 -8.13 6.90
N PHE A 36 1.39 -7.54 7.16
CA PHE A 36 1.85 -6.38 6.40
C PHE A 36 2.05 -6.71 4.91
N ALA A 37 2.63 -7.88 4.59
CA ALA A 37 2.79 -8.35 3.22
C ALA A 37 1.44 -8.47 2.48
N GLU A 38 0.43 -9.06 3.13
CA GLU A 38 -0.92 -9.21 2.59
C GLU A 38 -1.57 -7.86 2.30
N ILE A 39 -1.44 -6.90 3.22
CA ILE A 39 -1.97 -5.54 3.04
C ILE A 39 -1.30 -4.86 1.85
N VAL A 40 0.03 -4.92 1.76
CA VAL A 40 0.79 -4.31 0.65
C VAL A 40 0.35 -4.89 -0.69
N ILE A 41 0.31 -6.22 -0.83
CA ILE A 41 -0.07 -6.88 -2.07
C ILE A 41 -1.52 -6.57 -2.44
N SER A 42 -2.43 -6.58 -1.47
CA SER A 42 -3.85 -6.28 -1.69
C SER A 42 -4.06 -4.83 -2.13
N THR A 43 -3.30 -3.90 -1.56
CA THR A 43 -3.36 -2.48 -1.92
C THR A 43 -2.87 -2.24 -3.34
N VAL A 44 -1.75 -2.87 -3.73
CA VAL A 44 -1.26 -2.84 -5.12
C VAL A 44 -2.30 -3.40 -6.07
N MET A 45 -2.87 -4.57 -5.77
CA MET A 45 -3.90 -5.20 -6.60
C MET A 45 -5.14 -4.32 -6.76
N ALA A 46 -5.60 -3.67 -5.69
CA ALA A 46 -6.73 -2.75 -5.74
C ALA A 46 -6.43 -1.52 -6.62
N GLY A 47 -5.21 -0.98 -6.54
CA GLY A 47 -4.75 0.11 -7.40
C GLY A 47 -4.74 -0.28 -8.89
N GLU A 48 -4.14 -1.42 -9.22
CA GLU A 48 -4.09 -1.95 -10.59
C GLU A 48 -5.49 -2.20 -11.17
N LEU A 49 -6.38 -2.81 -10.38
CA LEU A 49 -7.77 -3.04 -10.79
C LEU A 49 -8.48 -1.71 -11.11
N SER A 50 -8.36 -0.73 -10.21
CA SER A 50 -8.95 0.60 -10.37
C SER A 50 -8.41 1.31 -11.63
N LEU A 51 -7.10 1.25 -11.85
CA LEU A 51 -6.45 1.84 -13.01
C LEU A 51 -6.93 1.21 -14.32
N ILE A 52 -6.93 -0.13 -14.40
CA ILE A 52 -7.38 -0.86 -15.60
C ILE A 52 -8.86 -0.55 -15.88
N ALA A 53 -9.70 -0.48 -14.84
CA ALA A 53 -11.10 -0.12 -14.98
C ALA A 53 -11.27 1.32 -15.50
N ALA A 54 -10.51 2.29 -14.97
CA ALA A 54 -10.55 3.68 -15.41
C ALA A 54 -10.09 3.86 -16.86
N ILE A 55 -9.06 3.11 -17.30
CA ILE A 55 -8.60 3.09 -18.69
C ILE A 55 -9.69 2.49 -19.59
N SER A 56 -10.24 1.35 -19.20
CA SER A 56 -11.26 0.63 -19.97
C SER A 56 -12.54 1.43 -20.15
N ALA A 57 -12.91 2.25 -19.15
CA ALA A 57 -14.06 3.15 -19.19
C ALA A 57 -13.78 4.50 -19.87
N GLY A 58 -12.54 4.78 -20.29
CA GLY A 58 -12.14 6.10 -20.80
C GLY A 58 -12.19 7.22 -19.75
N HIS A 59 -12.30 6.87 -18.47
CA HIS A 59 -12.43 7.82 -17.36
C HIS A 59 -11.09 8.34 -16.85
N LEU A 60 -9.97 7.72 -17.24
CA LEU A 60 -8.65 8.07 -16.70
C LEU A 60 -8.31 9.57 -16.87
N ALA A 61 -8.46 10.12 -18.08
CA ALA A 61 -8.12 11.52 -18.35
C ALA A 61 -9.02 12.51 -17.58
N LYS A 62 -10.31 12.19 -17.45
CA LYS A 62 -11.28 13.01 -16.71
C LYS A 62 -11.01 12.98 -15.21
N ALA A 63 -10.83 11.78 -14.63
CA ALA A 63 -10.48 11.62 -13.22
C ALA A 63 -9.15 12.31 -12.89
N HIS A 64 -8.17 12.27 -13.80
CA HIS A 64 -6.91 13.00 -13.64
C HIS A 64 -7.12 14.52 -13.63
N GLN A 65 -7.94 15.10 -14.51
CA GLN A 65 -8.24 16.55 -14.47
C GLN A 65 -9.04 16.99 -13.22
N GLU A 66 -9.94 16.13 -12.74
CA GLU A 66 -10.81 16.44 -11.60
C GLU A 66 -10.10 16.25 -10.25
N LEU A 67 -9.34 15.16 -10.09
CA LEU A 67 -8.78 14.70 -8.81
C LEU A 67 -7.25 14.63 -8.79
N GLY A 68 -6.61 14.51 -9.96
CA GLY A 68 -5.16 14.32 -10.11
C GLY A 68 -4.43 15.50 -10.77
N ARG A 69 -5.10 16.66 -10.84
CA ARG A 69 -4.56 17.93 -11.30
C ARG A 69 -3.30 18.31 -10.52
#